data_AF-A0A915KU91-F1
#
_entry.id   AF-A0A915KU91-F1
#
_cell.length_a   1.000
_cell.length_b   1.000
_cell.length_c   1.000
_cell.angle_alpha   90.00
_cell.angle_beta   90.00
_cell.angle_gamma   90.00
#
_symmetry.space_group_name_H-M   'P 1'
#
loop_
_entity.id
_entity.type
_entity.pdbx_description
1 polymer ?
#
loop_
_entity_poly.entity_id
_entity_poly.type
_entity_poly.pdbx_seq_one_letter_code
_entity_poly.pdbx_strand_id
1 'polypeptide(L)'
;MSLVTPTITSSVSTCAIVDSPKTIASVGVHSPLPRSLQVALLMDLTTKEGQAARRMAYDELQRMGEAQNLTLQHIPFEKLDFGETASLDAFYNADVAIVDLSVKYQQSTLCYHLGVRESMNQTYNIVLYNTGESFKDESISQPFKVTFGHYKIILYTLKDDNLTCWDPSQLLPNVVTTTLATAAPMVQATCCNFKNKIKRFLKEVQIDASFVSAHSRDKFLADLRKARQTFEGNNLMEILDKLRTRLDDPAVLSVDTVLKFYLRDIQNYDAMVSLVEDVASLPNCRVSEAAAVKFNYAFALNRRNQGNDRDKALSVMEETLSSQENQVPDMLCLAGRIYKDKFVESNYTNNDARDSAIHWYRKGFEVQPNEYAGINLATLLVIAGNSFQTSAELQQIALMLNSLLGRKGSLANLKDYWDVATFFEISVLAEDYNKACQAARHMFLLKPPSW
;
A
#
# COMPACT_ATOMS: atom_id res chain seq x y z
N MET A 1 26.42 -26.34 55.72
CA MET A 1 26.10 -24.90 55.84
C MET A 1 25.80 -24.38 54.46
N SER A 2 24.56 -23.92 54.28
CA SER A 2 23.86 -23.80 53.01
C SER A 2 24.32 -22.60 52.17
N LEU A 3 24.39 -22.83 50.86
CA LEU A 3 24.44 -21.82 49.81
C LEU A 3 23.12 -21.06 49.78
N VAL A 4 23.18 -19.72 49.83
CA VAL A 4 22.04 -18.82 49.65
C VAL A 4 22.13 -18.23 48.26
N THR A 5 21.26 -18.69 47.36
CA THR A 5 20.92 -18.04 46.09
C THR A 5 19.95 -16.89 46.36
N PRO A 6 20.16 -15.67 45.82
CA PRO A 6 19.15 -14.62 45.91
C PRO A 6 18.15 -14.78 44.76
N THR A 7 16.90 -15.00 45.15
CA THR A 7 15.71 -14.97 44.30
C THR A 7 15.46 -13.52 43.86
N ILE A 8 15.58 -13.22 42.56
CA ILE A 8 15.17 -11.93 41.99
C ILE A 8 13.68 -12.02 41.68
N THR A 9 12.87 -11.36 42.49
CA THR A 9 11.45 -11.11 42.24
C THR A 9 11.30 -10.05 41.15
N SER A 10 10.68 -10.42 40.02
CA SER A 10 10.36 -9.52 38.92
C SER A 10 9.15 -8.64 39.28
N SER A 11 9.40 -7.41 39.72
CA SER A 11 8.38 -6.35 39.70
C SER A 11 8.31 -5.78 38.29
N VAL A 12 7.23 -6.10 37.57
CA VAL A 12 6.90 -5.52 36.27
C VAL A 12 6.60 -4.03 36.46
N SER A 13 7.57 -3.19 36.12
CA SER A 13 7.35 -1.76 35.93
C SER A 13 7.09 -1.53 34.45
N THR A 14 5.82 -1.30 34.12
CA THR A 14 5.36 -0.72 32.86
C THR A 14 6.19 0.50 32.51
N CYS A 15 7.15 0.34 31.59
CA CYS A 15 7.93 1.44 31.07
C CYS A 15 7.14 2.07 29.92
N ALA A 16 6.67 3.29 30.18
CA ALA A 16 6.05 4.15 29.18
C ALA A 16 7.05 4.37 28.03
N ILE A 17 6.64 3.93 26.84
CA ILE A 17 7.33 4.19 25.59
C ILE A 17 7.21 5.69 25.33
N VAL A 18 8.30 6.42 25.55
CA VAL A 18 8.42 7.81 25.14
C VAL A 18 9.13 7.82 23.79
N ASP A 19 8.36 8.24 22.80
CA ASP A 19 8.76 8.67 21.47
C ASP A 19 10.19 9.27 21.43
N SER A 20 10.98 8.78 20.48
CA SER A 20 12.02 9.59 19.84
C SER A 20 11.75 9.59 18.34
N PRO A 21 11.08 10.62 17.81
CA PRO A 21 10.95 10.87 16.40
C PRO A 21 12.15 11.69 15.93
N LYS A 22 12.79 11.28 14.84
CA LYS A 22 13.64 12.05 13.88
C LYS A 22 14.53 11.03 13.15
N THR A 23 14.45 10.79 11.85
CA THR A 23 13.75 11.46 10.76
C THR A 23 13.58 10.38 9.69
N ILE A 24 12.43 9.70 9.65
CA ILE A 24 12.01 9.13 8.37
C ILE A 24 11.68 10.38 7.55
N ALA A 25 12.62 10.77 6.68
CA ALA A 25 12.33 11.75 5.66
C ALA A 25 10.99 11.32 5.05
N SER A 26 10.06 12.27 4.99
CA SER A 26 8.83 12.12 4.24
C SER A 26 9.18 11.83 2.79
N VAL A 27 9.51 10.57 2.49
CA VAL A 27 9.32 10.00 1.16
C VAL A 27 7.87 10.29 0.91
N GLY A 28 7.61 11.20 -0.04
CA GLY A 28 6.29 11.72 -0.30
C GLY A 28 5.31 10.56 -0.20
N VAL A 29 4.44 10.63 0.80
CA VAL A 29 3.26 9.78 0.82
C VAL A 29 2.48 10.28 -0.39
N HIS A 30 2.81 9.76 -1.57
CA HIS A 30 1.95 9.83 -2.72
C HIS A 30 0.63 9.35 -2.16
N SER A 31 -0.33 10.28 -2.09
CA SER A 31 -1.70 9.95 -1.77
C SER A 31 -2.01 8.69 -2.57
N PRO A 32 -2.39 7.58 -1.93
CA PRO A 32 -2.55 6.32 -2.66
C PRO A 32 -3.45 6.63 -3.84
N LEU A 33 -2.92 6.42 -5.06
CA LEU A 33 -3.69 6.62 -6.28
C LEU A 33 -4.99 5.83 -6.06
N PRO A 34 -6.16 6.50 -6.13
CA PRO A 34 -7.42 5.83 -5.84
C PRO A 34 -7.50 4.58 -6.71
N ARG A 35 -7.73 3.43 -6.07
CA ARG A 35 -7.93 2.12 -6.71
C ARG A 35 -8.76 2.32 -7.97
N SER A 36 -8.29 1.81 -9.11
CA SER A 36 -9.10 1.82 -10.32
C SER A 36 -10.34 0.97 -10.09
N LEU A 37 -11.53 1.55 -10.30
CA LEU A 37 -12.78 0.78 -10.23
C LEU A 37 -12.86 -0.17 -11.42
N GLN A 38 -13.16 -1.43 -11.15
CA GLN A 38 -13.52 -2.40 -12.17
C GLN A 38 -15.00 -2.27 -12.50
N VAL A 39 -15.30 -2.00 -13.77
CA VAL A 39 -16.67 -1.78 -14.24
C VAL A 39 -17.00 -2.81 -15.29
N ALA A 40 -17.98 -3.67 -15.01
CA ALA A 40 -18.54 -4.60 -15.98
C ALA A 40 -19.66 -3.90 -16.76
N LEU A 41 -19.53 -3.82 -18.08
CA LEU A 41 -20.52 -3.21 -18.97
C LEU A 41 -21.20 -4.28 -19.82
N LEU A 42 -22.50 -4.47 -19.62
CA LEU A 42 -23.35 -5.27 -20.50
C LEU A 42 -24.26 -4.36 -21.30
N MET A 43 -23.98 -4.27 -22.60
CA MET A 43 -24.78 -3.50 -23.53
C MET A 43 -24.79 -4.19 -24.88
N ASP A 44 -25.98 -4.42 -25.40
CA ASP A 44 -26.19 -5.03 -26.71
C ASP A 44 -25.95 -4.02 -27.84
N LEU A 45 -25.01 -4.34 -28.73
CA LEU A 45 -24.66 -3.52 -29.88
C LEU A 45 -25.14 -4.10 -31.21
N THR A 46 -25.82 -5.24 -31.20
CA THR A 46 -26.17 -6.04 -32.40
C THR A 46 -27.64 -5.87 -32.79
N THR A 47 -28.53 -5.73 -31.82
CA THR A 47 -29.97 -5.54 -32.01
C THR A 47 -30.24 -4.18 -32.66
N LYS A 48 -31.05 -4.16 -33.74
CA LYS A 48 -31.29 -2.94 -34.55
C LYS A 48 -32.16 -1.88 -33.84
N GLU A 49 -33.15 -2.30 -33.06
CA GLU A 49 -34.08 -1.39 -32.39
C GLU A 49 -33.35 -0.59 -31.30
N GLY A 50 -33.27 0.75 -31.45
CA GLY A 50 -32.55 1.61 -30.50
C GLY A 50 -31.01 1.48 -30.55
N GLN A 51 -30.46 0.86 -31.60
CA GLN A 51 -29.02 0.60 -31.75
C GLN A 51 -28.18 1.88 -31.74
N ALA A 52 -28.64 2.94 -32.39
CA ALA A 52 -27.91 4.21 -32.49
C ALA A 52 -27.65 4.82 -31.10
N ALA A 53 -28.67 4.82 -30.23
CA ALA A 53 -28.55 5.31 -28.86
C ALA A 53 -27.65 4.42 -28.00
N ARG A 54 -27.77 3.08 -28.09
CA ARG A 54 -26.89 2.13 -27.38
C ARG A 54 -25.44 2.31 -27.79
N ARG A 55 -25.16 2.42 -29.10
CA ARG A 55 -23.81 2.59 -29.60
C ARG A 55 -23.18 3.90 -29.15
N MET A 56 -23.96 4.99 -29.17
CA MET A 56 -23.52 6.26 -28.61
C MET A 56 -23.23 6.15 -27.10
N ALA A 57 -24.07 5.45 -26.34
CA ALA A 57 -23.88 5.31 -24.89
C ALA A 57 -22.63 4.47 -24.58
N TYR A 58 -22.41 3.41 -25.33
CA TYR A 58 -21.21 2.58 -25.28
C TYR A 58 -19.95 3.41 -25.57
N ASP A 59 -19.91 4.15 -26.68
CA ASP A 59 -18.74 4.94 -27.06
C ASP A 59 -18.41 6.03 -26.03
N GLU A 60 -19.43 6.62 -25.39
CA GLU A 60 -19.25 7.60 -24.32
C GLU A 60 -18.73 6.96 -23.03
N LEU A 61 -19.21 5.77 -22.66
CA LEU A 61 -18.71 5.00 -21.52
C LEU A 61 -17.27 4.54 -21.75
N GLN A 62 -16.94 4.09 -22.97
CA GLN A 62 -15.58 3.67 -23.33
C GLN A 62 -14.60 4.85 -23.24
N ARG A 63 -14.96 6.00 -23.81
CA ARG A 63 -14.18 7.25 -23.67
C ARG A 63 -14.04 7.69 -22.22
N MET A 64 -15.05 7.45 -21.38
CA MET A 64 -14.95 7.71 -19.95
C MET A 64 -13.99 6.75 -19.24
N GLY A 65 -13.93 5.49 -19.67
CA GLY A 65 -12.97 4.49 -19.21
C GLY A 65 -11.53 4.91 -19.53
N GLU A 66 -11.27 5.41 -20.73
CA GLU A 66 -9.93 5.88 -21.15
C GLU A 66 -9.49 7.17 -20.44
N ALA A 67 -10.43 8.09 -20.17
CA ALA A 67 -10.13 9.40 -19.58
C ALA A 67 -10.08 9.41 -18.05
N GLN A 68 -10.51 8.34 -17.38
CA GLN A 68 -10.52 8.20 -15.92
C GLN A 68 -9.77 6.93 -15.51
N ASN A 69 -9.36 6.81 -14.25
CA ASN A 69 -8.70 5.60 -13.75
C ASN A 69 -9.71 4.44 -13.58
N LEU A 70 -10.43 4.05 -14.63
CA LEU A 70 -11.49 3.03 -14.61
C LEU A 70 -11.11 1.88 -15.53
N THR A 71 -11.24 0.64 -15.04
CA THR A 71 -11.05 -0.55 -15.87
C THR A 71 -12.42 -1.00 -16.36
N LEU A 72 -12.84 -0.51 -17.52
CA LEU A 72 -14.11 -0.85 -18.14
C LEU A 72 -13.97 -2.13 -18.99
N GLN A 73 -14.70 -3.17 -18.63
CA GLN A 73 -14.76 -4.43 -19.39
C GLN A 73 -16.14 -4.60 -19.99
N HIS A 74 -16.23 -4.59 -21.32
CA HIS A 74 -17.46 -4.94 -22.03
C HIS A 74 -17.64 -6.45 -22.06
N ILE A 75 -18.82 -6.91 -21.66
CA ILE A 75 -19.18 -8.33 -21.64
C ILE A 75 -20.35 -8.51 -22.62
N PRO A 76 -20.15 -9.24 -23.74
CA PRO A 76 -21.23 -9.62 -24.64
C PRO A 76 -22.30 -10.45 -23.91
N PHE A 77 -23.57 -10.19 -24.21
CA PHE A 77 -24.70 -10.87 -23.58
C PHE A 77 -24.59 -12.39 -23.71
N GLU A 78 -24.24 -12.88 -24.90
CA GLU A 78 -24.15 -14.30 -25.20
C GLU A 78 -23.15 -14.99 -24.29
N LYS A 79 -22.02 -14.35 -24.01
CA LYS A 79 -20.98 -14.92 -23.14
C LYS A 79 -21.45 -15.09 -21.70
N LEU A 80 -22.26 -14.14 -21.21
CA LEU A 80 -22.85 -14.23 -19.88
C LEU A 80 -23.98 -15.29 -19.86
N ASP A 81 -24.84 -15.31 -20.88
CA ASP A 81 -25.97 -16.24 -21.03
C ASP A 81 -25.50 -17.71 -21.17
N PHE A 82 -24.40 -17.95 -21.92
CA PHE A 82 -23.75 -19.26 -22.00
C PHE A 82 -23.00 -19.67 -20.73
N GLY A 83 -22.80 -18.74 -19.78
CA GLY A 83 -22.08 -19.01 -18.54
C GLY A 83 -20.57 -19.17 -18.71
N GLU A 84 -19.94 -18.43 -19.63
CA GLU A 84 -18.48 -18.43 -19.78
C GLU A 84 -17.81 -18.00 -18.47
N THR A 85 -16.95 -18.85 -17.90
CA THR A 85 -16.36 -18.64 -16.56
C THR A 85 -15.68 -17.29 -16.41
N ALA A 86 -14.88 -16.86 -17.40
CA ALA A 86 -14.18 -15.59 -17.35
C ALA A 86 -15.14 -14.37 -17.39
N SER A 87 -16.25 -14.49 -18.11
CA SER A 87 -17.28 -13.45 -18.22
C SER A 87 -18.12 -13.37 -16.94
N LEU A 88 -18.46 -14.52 -16.35
CA LEU A 88 -19.13 -14.58 -15.04
C LEU A 88 -18.24 -14.04 -13.93
N ASP A 89 -16.95 -14.41 -13.91
CA ASP A 89 -15.98 -13.93 -12.93
C ASP A 89 -15.82 -12.40 -13.01
N ALA A 90 -15.61 -11.86 -14.22
CA ALA A 90 -15.56 -10.43 -14.46
C ALA A 90 -16.87 -9.72 -14.06
N PHE A 91 -18.02 -10.30 -14.39
CA PHE A 91 -19.30 -9.70 -14.06
C PHE A 91 -19.60 -9.74 -12.57
N TYR A 92 -19.32 -10.83 -11.85
CA TYR A 92 -19.66 -10.96 -10.43
C TYR A 92 -18.66 -10.25 -9.52
N ASN A 93 -17.40 -10.13 -9.90
CA ASN A 93 -16.36 -9.51 -9.07
C ASN A 93 -16.13 -8.01 -9.37
N ALA A 94 -16.75 -7.45 -10.41
CA ALA A 94 -16.64 -6.02 -10.70
C ALA A 94 -17.18 -5.15 -9.56
N ASP A 95 -16.52 -4.02 -9.30
CA ASP A 95 -16.99 -3.02 -8.31
C ASP A 95 -18.34 -2.44 -8.70
N VAL A 96 -18.55 -2.21 -10.00
CA VAL A 96 -19.79 -1.66 -10.55
C VAL A 96 -20.23 -2.47 -11.76
N ALA A 97 -21.50 -2.86 -11.81
CA ALA A 97 -22.11 -3.40 -13.03
C ALA A 97 -22.98 -2.33 -13.69
N ILE A 98 -22.78 -2.10 -14.99
CA ILE A 98 -23.63 -1.26 -15.83
C ILE A 98 -24.33 -2.18 -16.82
N VAL A 99 -25.65 -2.32 -16.70
CA VAL A 99 -26.44 -3.29 -17.47
C VAL A 99 -27.54 -2.57 -18.23
N ASP A 100 -27.51 -2.66 -19.56
CA ASP A 100 -28.56 -2.14 -20.43
C ASP A 100 -29.69 -3.17 -20.60
N LEU A 101 -30.90 -2.82 -20.14
CA LEU A 101 -32.09 -3.65 -20.22
C LEU A 101 -33.02 -3.25 -21.37
N SER A 102 -32.53 -2.51 -22.37
CA SER A 102 -33.37 -2.02 -23.48
C SER A 102 -33.87 -3.17 -24.37
N VAL A 103 -33.15 -4.29 -24.41
CA VAL A 103 -33.49 -5.44 -25.25
C VAL A 103 -34.36 -6.43 -24.49
N LYS A 104 -35.65 -6.52 -24.85
CA LYS A 104 -36.68 -7.28 -24.11
C LYS A 104 -36.33 -8.74 -23.83
N TYR A 105 -35.78 -9.46 -24.81
CA TYR A 105 -35.48 -10.90 -24.63
C TYR A 105 -34.30 -11.17 -23.68
N GLN A 106 -33.43 -10.18 -23.45
CA GLN A 106 -32.26 -10.31 -22.56
C GLN A 106 -32.61 -10.03 -21.10
N GLN A 107 -33.75 -9.35 -20.84
CA GLN A 107 -34.07 -8.81 -19.52
C GLN A 107 -34.11 -9.87 -18.44
N SER A 108 -34.76 -11.01 -18.66
CA SER A 108 -34.90 -12.06 -17.63
C SER A 108 -33.55 -12.62 -17.17
N THR A 109 -32.64 -12.92 -18.10
CA THR A 109 -31.29 -13.41 -17.80
C THR A 109 -30.47 -12.34 -17.07
N LEU A 110 -30.50 -11.10 -17.55
CA LEU A 110 -29.76 -9.99 -16.93
C LEU A 110 -30.26 -9.67 -15.52
N CYS A 111 -31.57 -9.69 -15.30
CA CYS A 111 -32.19 -9.56 -13.98
C CYS A 111 -31.74 -10.66 -13.02
N TYR A 112 -31.66 -11.91 -13.49
CA TYR A 112 -31.15 -13.04 -12.70
C TYR A 112 -29.71 -12.79 -12.22
N HIS A 113 -28.80 -12.41 -13.14
CA HIS A 113 -27.41 -12.15 -12.79
C HIS A 113 -27.23 -10.95 -11.85
N LEU A 114 -28.04 -9.90 -12.01
CA LEU A 114 -28.08 -8.77 -11.08
C LEU A 114 -28.51 -9.22 -9.66
N GLY A 115 -29.52 -10.07 -9.56
CA GLY A 115 -29.93 -10.66 -8.28
C GLY A 115 -28.85 -11.53 -7.63
N VAL A 116 -28.09 -12.29 -8.44
CA VAL A 116 -26.93 -13.05 -7.94
C VAL A 116 -25.86 -12.12 -7.38
N ARG A 117 -25.50 -11.04 -8.09
CA ARG A 117 -24.56 -10.01 -7.58
C ARG A 117 -25.00 -9.46 -6.23
N GLU A 118 -26.27 -9.08 -6.11
CA GLU A 118 -26.82 -8.54 -4.87
C GLU A 118 -26.72 -9.55 -3.72
N SER A 119 -26.97 -10.84 -3.97
CA SER A 119 -26.81 -11.90 -2.96
C SER A 119 -25.35 -12.09 -2.48
N MET A 120 -24.38 -11.65 -3.28
CA MET A 120 -22.94 -11.64 -2.96
C MET A 120 -22.46 -10.30 -2.38
N ASN A 121 -23.37 -9.43 -1.93
CA ASN A 121 -23.10 -8.07 -1.45
C ASN A 121 -22.44 -7.14 -2.49
N GLN A 122 -22.59 -7.44 -3.79
CA GLN A 122 -22.15 -6.56 -4.87
C GLN A 122 -23.30 -5.62 -5.25
N THR A 123 -23.44 -4.55 -4.46
CA THR A 123 -24.65 -3.71 -4.44
C THR A 123 -24.64 -2.55 -5.45
N TYR A 124 -23.47 -2.19 -6.00
CA TYR A 124 -23.36 -1.10 -6.96
C TYR A 124 -23.73 -1.56 -8.37
N ASN A 125 -25.02 -1.46 -8.70
CA ASN A 125 -25.56 -1.81 -10.00
C ASN A 125 -26.29 -0.61 -10.64
N ILE A 126 -25.86 -0.25 -11.85
CA ILE A 126 -26.50 0.75 -12.71
C ILE A 126 -27.30 0.02 -13.78
N VAL A 127 -28.58 0.30 -13.85
CA VAL A 127 -29.48 -0.24 -14.87
C VAL A 127 -29.79 0.86 -15.87
N LEU A 128 -29.43 0.63 -17.14
CA LEU A 128 -29.72 1.53 -18.24
C LEU A 128 -30.95 1.05 -19.02
N TYR A 129 -31.77 1.99 -19.49
CA TYR A 129 -32.89 1.68 -20.37
C TYR A 129 -33.14 2.80 -21.38
N ASN A 130 -33.13 2.44 -22.66
CA ASN A 130 -33.43 3.35 -23.75
C ASN A 130 -34.95 3.51 -23.90
N THR A 131 -35.46 4.73 -23.75
CA THR A 131 -36.90 5.00 -23.91
C THR A 131 -37.32 5.36 -25.34
N GLY A 132 -36.38 5.45 -26.28
CA GLY A 132 -36.63 5.90 -27.64
C GLY A 132 -37.13 7.35 -27.74
N GLU A 133 -37.68 7.72 -28.89
CA GLU A 133 -38.23 9.07 -29.17
C GLU A 133 -39.65 9.28 -28.62
N SER A 134 -40.36 8.22 -28.23
CA SER A 134 -41.74 8.30 -27.73
C SER A 134 -41.83 7.78 -26.30
N PHE A 135 -42.09 8.69 -25.36
CA PHE A 135 -42.43 8.41 -23.94
C PHE A 135 -43.79 7.69 -23.75
N LYS A 136 -44.26 6.94 -24.76
CA LYS A 136 -45.64 6.42 -24.84
C LYS A 136 -45.82 5.00 -24.30
N ASP A 137 -44.74 4.28 -23.99
CA ASP A 137 -44.87 2.92 -23.44
C ASP A 137 -45.19 2.96 -21.94
N GLU A 138 -46.48 2.80 -21.60
CA GLU A 138 -46.95 2.59 -20.22
C GLU A 138 -46.26 1.38 -19.54
N SER A 139 -45.67 0.49 -20.33
CA SER A 139 -44.90 -0.69 -19.89
C SER A 139 -43.55 -0.38 -19.23
N ILE A 140 -43.02 0.84 -19.35
CA ILE A 140 -41.77 1.23 -18.67
C ILE A 140 -41.96 1.23 -17.14
N SER A 141 -43.21 1.37 -16.67
CA SER A 141 -43.51 1.55 -15.24
C SER A 141 -43.66 0.27 -14.43
N GLN A 142 -43.79 -0.92 -15.04
CA GLN A 142 -44.13 -2.15 -14.32
C GLN A 142 -42.93 -3.05 -13.94
N PRO A 143 -41.97 -3.37 -14.82
CA PRO A 143 -40.89 -4.31 -14.48
C PRO A 143 -39.83 -3.72 -13.52
N PHE A 144 -39.75 -2.38 -13.42
CA PHE A 144 -38.75 -1.69 -12.61
C PHE A 144 -39.21 -1.32 -11.19
N LYS A 145 -40.52 -1.38 -10.89
CA LYS A 145 -41.07 -0.93 -9.59
C LYS A 145 -40.92 -1.92 -8.44
N VAL A 146 -40.71 -3.21 -8.71
CA VAL A 146 -40.74 -4.26 -7.68
C VAL A 146 -39.37 -4.93 -7.48
N THR A 147 -38.52 -4.96 -8.50
CA THR A 147 -37.32 -5.82 -8.51
C THR A 147 -36.02 -5.12 -8.11
N PHE A 148 -35.97 -3.77 -8.12
CA PHE A 148 -34.71 -3.02 -8.14
C PHE A 148 -34.60 -1.87 -7.11
N GLY A 149 -35.18 -2.02 -5.92
CA GLY A 149 -35.23 -0.97 -4.90
C GLY A 149 -33.87 -0.37 -4.51
N HIS A 150 -32.78 -1.10 -4.73
CA HIS A 150 -31.41 -0.68 -4.40
C HIS A 150 -30.55 -0.28 -5.61
N TYR A 151 -31.06 -0.39 -6.85
CA TYR A 151 -30.25 -0.13 -8.05
C TYR A 151 -30.41 1.32 -8.52
N LYS A 152 -29.40 1.83 -9.22
CA LYS A 152 -29.52 3.12 -9.91
C LYS A 152 -30.07 2.92 -11.31
N ILE A 153 -31.33 3.31 -11.50
CA ILE A 153 -31.98 3.25 -12.80
C ILE A 153 -31.73 4.56 -13.54
N ILE A 154 -31.19 4.48 -14.75
CA ILE A 154 -30.97 5.62 -15.62
C ILE A 154 -31.69 5.35 -16.93
N LEU A 155 -32.70 6.18 -17.18
CA LEU A 155 -33.41 6.20 -18.46
C LEU A 155 -32.68 7.15 -19.39
N TYR A 156 -32.42 6.74 -20.62
CA TYR A 156 -31.70 7.56 -21.59
C TYR A 156 -32.37 7.57 -22.95
N THR A 157 -32.14 8.66 -23.70
CA THR A 157 -32.59 8.81 -25.08
C THR A 157 -31.58 9.63 -25.88
N LEU A 158 -31.52 9.37 -27.18
CA LEU A 158 -30.69 10.09 -28.13
C LEU A 158 -31.51 11.19 -28.77
N LYS A 159 -31.08 12.45 -28.60
CA LYS A 159 -31.73 13.61 -29.21
C LYS A 159 -30.68 14.52 -29.82
N ASP A 160 -30.82 14.84 -31.10
CA ASP A 160 -29.89 15.72 -31.83
C ASP A 160 -28.41 15.32 -31.62
N ASP A 161 -28.11 14.02 -31.80
CA ASP A 161 -26.82 13.37 -31.55
C ASP A 161 -26.24 13.50 -30.12
N ASN A 162 -27.06 13.94 -29.16
CA ASN A 162 -26.68 14.06 -27.76
C ASN A 162 -27.47 13.09 -26.88
N LEU A 163 -26.75 12.38 -25.99
CA LEU A 163 -27.38 11.52 -25.00
C LEU A 163 -27.87 12.33 -23.81
N THR A 164 -29.17 12.23 -23.59
CA THR A 164 -29.87 12.82 -22.46
C THR A 164 -30.41 11.71 -21.58
N CYS A 165 -30.36 11.92 -20.26
CA CYS A 165 -30.80 10.92 -19.30
C CYS A 165 -31.51 11.54 -18.10
N TRP A 166 -32.29 10.71 -17.42
CA TRP A 166 -32.96 11.07 -16.18
C TRP A 166 -33.04 9.87 -15.24
N ASP A 167 -33.20 10.19 -13.97
CA ASP A 167 -33.25 9.24 -12.87
C ASP A 167 -34.68 9.20 -12.33
N PRO A 168 -35.40 8.09 -12.51
CA PRO A 168 -36.79 7.98 -12.06
C PRO A 168 -36.97 8.22 -10.56
N SER A 169 -35.94 7.96 -9.74
CA SER A 169 -36.00 8.15 -8.29
C SER A 169 -36.05 9.62 -7.85
N GLN A 170 -35.71 10.55 -8.76
CA GLN A 170 -35.78 12.00 -8.52
C GLN A 170 -37.16 12.59 -8.81
N LEU A 171 -38.07 11.80 -9.38
CA LEU A 171 -39.49 12.17 -9.49
C LEU A 171 -40.16 11.84 -8.15
N LEU A 172 -40.79 12.84 -7.54
CA LEU A 172 -41.44 12.75 -6.23
C LEU A 172 -42.26 11.44 -6.06
N PRO A 173 -42.24 10.78 -4.89
CA PRO A 173 -42.93 9.51 -4.66
C PRO A 173 -44.46 9.52 -4.92
N ASN A 174 -45.07 10.70 -5.08
CA ASN A 174 -46.50 10.89 -5.30
C ASN A 174 -46.92 11.06 -6.78
N VAL A 175 -45.99 11.05 -7.74
CA VAL A 175 -46.29 11.17 -9.19
C VAL A 175 -46.52 9.79 -9.85
N VAL A 176 -46.58 8.73 -9.04
CA VAL A 176 -46.54 7.33 -9.51
C VAL A 176 -47.89 6.84 -10.06
N THR A 177 -48.97 7.60 -9.88
CA THR A 177 -50.33 7.34 -10.40
C THR A 177 -50.68 8.14 -11.65
N THR A 178 -49.84 9.06 -12.10
CA THR A 178 -50.10 9.86 -13.30
C THR A 178 -49.37 9.25 -14.49
N THR A 179 -50.06 9.11 -15.63
CA THR A 179 -49.47 8.57 -16.86
C THR A 179 -48.22 9.37 -17.25
N LEU A 180 -47.18 8.70 -17.76
CA LEU A 180 -45.90 9.32 -18.16
C LEU A 180 -46.06 10.57 -19.07
N ALA A 181 -47.17 10.65 -19.81
CA ALA A 181 -47.56 11.81 -20.62
C ALA A 181 -47.77 13.11 -19.81
N THR A 182 -48.23 13.02 -18.56
CA THR A 182 -48.45 14.19 -17.67
C THR A 182 -47.20 14.60 -16.89
N ALA A 183 -46.21 13.71 -16.76
CA ALA A 183 -44.95 13.97 -16.10
C ALA A 183 -43.88 14.62 -17.02
N ALA A 184 -44.13 14.67 -18.34
CA ALA A 184 -43.19 15.18 -19.34
C ALA A 184 -42.54 16.55 -19.01
N PRO A 185 -43.26 17.56 -18.45
CA PRO A 185 -42.66 18.83 -18.08
C PRO A 185 -41.70 18.73 -16.88
N MET A 186 -41.98 17.85 -15.91
CA MET A 186 -41.12 17.63 -14.73
C MET A 186 -39.91 16.74 -15.06
N VAL A 187 -40.07 15.78 -15.98
CA VAL A 187 -38.99 14.95 -16.53
C VAL A 187 -37.98 15.82 -17.31
N GLN A 188 -38.46 16.84 -18.02
CA GLN A 188 -37.59 17.79 -18.73
C GLN A 188 -36.72 18.65 -17.79
N ALA A 189 -37.22 18.97 -16.59
CA ALA A 189 -36.47 19.74 -15.59
C ALA A 189 -35.38 18.91 -14.85
N THR A 190 -35.51 17.59 -14.84
CA THR A 190 -34.54 16.65 -14.22
C THR A 190 -33.61 15.99 -15.25
N CYS A 191 -33.81 16.29 -16.54
CA CYS A 191 -33.00 15.81 -17.64
C CYS A 191 -31.58 16.37 -17.56
N CYS A 192 -30.58 15.50 -17.67
CA CYS A 192 -29.18 15.88 -17.63
C CYS A 192 -28.35 15.09 -18.64
N ASN A 193 -27.14 15.56 -18.90
CA ASN A 193 -26.20 14.88 -19.79
C ASN A 193 -25.78 13.51 -19.22
N PHE A 194 -25.90 12.46 -20.04
CA PHE A 194 -25.64 11.07 -19.67
C PHE A 194 -24.25 10.86 -19.04
N LYS A 195 -23.21 11.35 -19.71
CA LYS A 195 -21.83 11.33 -19.22
C LYS A 195 -21.68 11.86 -17.81
N ASN A 196 -22.25 13.03 -17.55
CA ASN A 196 -22.09 13.71 -16.27
C ASN A 196 -22.80 12.96 -15.14
N LYS A 197 -23.95 12.33 -15.43
CA LYS A 197 -24.70 11.53 -14.46
C LYS A 197 -23.93 10.26 -14.09
N ILE A 198 -23.47 9.48 -15.07
CA ILE A 198 -22.66 8.28 -14.82
C ILE A 198 -21.38 8.65 -14.07
N LYS A 199 -20.69 9.72 -14.50
CA LYS A 199 -19.47 10.20 -13.85
C LYS A 199 -19.68 10.56 -12.38
N ARG A 200 -20.81 11.19 -12.03
CA ARG A 200 -21.13 11.51 -10.64
C ARG A 200 -21.32 10.24 -9.82
N PHE A 201 -22.08 9.27 -10.34
CA PHE A 201 -22.29 8.01 -9.64
C PHE A 201 -20.99 7.23 -9.42
N LEU A 202 -20.16 7.07 -10.45
CA LEU A 202 -18.87 6.37 -10.31
C LEU A 202 -17.96 7.04 -9.28
N LYS A 203 -18.01 8.38 -9.16
CA LYS A 203 -17.30 9.11 -8.10
C LYS A 203 -17.85 8.82 -6.70
N GLU A 204 -19.17 8.72 -6.55
CA GLU A 204 -19.80 8.36 -5.26
C GLU A 204 -19.35 6.96 -4.83
N VAL A 205 -19.41 5.97 -5.74
CA VAL A 205 -18.92 4.61 -5.47
C VAL A 205 -17.44 4.59 -5.10
N GLN A 206 -16.61 5.37 -5.80
CA GLN A 206 -15.18 5.49 -5.49
C GLN A 206 -14.96 6.00 -4.06
N ILE A 207 -15.74 6.99 -3.62
CA ILE A 207 -15.65 7.58 -2.29
C ILE A 207 -16.06 6.54 -1.24
N ASP A 208 -17.19 5.87 -1.42
CA ASP A 208 -17.67 4.85 -0.49
C ASP A 208 -16.67 3.68 -0.35
N ALA A 209 -16.17 3.17 -1.48
CA ALA A 209 -15.15 2.12 -1.49
C ALA A 209 -13.87 2.54 -0.76
N SER A 210 -13.45 3.81 -0.92
CA SER A 210 -12.29 4.36 -0.21
C SER A 210 -12.52 4.45 1.30
N PHE A 211 -13.74 4.77 1.74
CA PHE A 211 -14.09 4.86 3.16
C PHE A 211 -14.10 3.47 3.83
N VAL A 212 -14.68 2.47 3.16
CA VAL A 212 -14.71 1.09 3.66
C VAL A 212 -13.29 0.51 3.77
N SER A 213 -12.44 0.74 2.77
CA SER A 213 -11.03 0.34 2.82
C SER A 213 -10.26 1.06 3.94
N ALA A 214 -10.47 2.37 4.11
CA ALA A 214 -9.86 3.13 5.20
C ALA A 214 -10.24 2.58 6.57
N HIS A 215 -11.53 2.32 6.81
CA HIS A 215 -11.99 1.74 8.07
C HIS A 215 -11.39 0.35 8.33
N SER A 216 -11.34 -0.51 7.30
CA SER A 216 -10.78 -1.87 7.41
C SER A 216 -9.28 -1.83 7.72
N ARG A 217 -8.53 -0.93 7.07
CA ARG A 217 -7.12 -0.64 7.37
C ARG A 217 -6.92 -0.14 8.79
N ASP A 218 -7.71 0.84 9.23
CA ASP A 218 -7.56 1.43 10.56
C ASP A 218 -7.84 0.40 11.66
N LYS A 219 -8.85 -0.44 11.46
CA LYS A 219 -9.15 -1.57 12.35
C LYS A 219 -7.99 -2.57 12.38
N PHE A 220 -7.44 -2.95 11.23
CA PHE A 220 -6.27 -3.82 11.17
C PHE A 220 -5.08 -3.24 11.93
N LEU A 221 -4.76 -1.96 11.72
CA LEU A 221 -3.65 -1.29 12.40
C LEU A 221 -3.89 -1.11 13.91
N ALA A 222 -5.15 -0.93 14.34
CA ALA A 222 -5.50 -0.92 15.75
C ALA A 222 -5.29 -2.30 16.39
N ASP A 223 -5.74 -3.37 15.72
CA ASP A 223 -5.55 -4.75 16.20
C ASP A 223 -4.07 -5.13 16.26
N LEU A 224 -3.29 -4.77 15.24
CA LEU A 224 -1.84 -4.98 15.21
C LEU A 224 -1.13 -4.26 16.37
N ARG A 225 -1.48 -2.99 16.64
CA ARG A 225 -0.95 -2.24 17.79
C ARG A 225 -1.33 -2.91 19.11
N LYS A 226 -2.58 -3.34 19.25
CA LYS A 226 -3.06 -4.03 20.44
C LYS A 226 -2.32 -5.34 20.67
N ALA A 227 -2.08 -6.13 19.61
CA ALA A 227 -1.34 -7.37 19.71
C ALA A 227 0.08 -7.15 20.26
N ARG A 228 0.78 -6.12 19.76
CA ARG A 228 2.13 -5.74 20.23
C ARG A 228 2.19 -5.31 21.68
N GLN A 229 1.14 -4.67 22.17
CA GLN A 229 1.07 -4.20 23.57
C GLN A 229 0.66 -5.30 24.54
N THR A 230 0.04 -6.37 24.04
CA THR A 230 -0.58 -7.41 24.88
C THR A 230 0.24 -8.69 24.93
N PHE A 231 0.93 -9.05 23.84
CA PHE A 231 1.63 -10.33 23.70
C PHE A 231 3.11 -10.12 23.43
N GLU A 232 3.92 -11.10 23.84
CA GLU A 232 5.36 -11.16 23.59
C GLU A 232 5.79 -12.57 23.15
N GLY A 233 6.96 -12.69 22.53
CA GLY A 233 7.54 -13.97 22.12
C GLY A 233 6.63 -14.80 21.20
N ASN A 234 6.54 -16.11 21.47
CA ASN A 234 5.80 -17.05 20.63
C ASN A 234 4.30 -16.75 20.54
N ASN A 235 3.69 -16.24 21.62
CA ASN A 235 2.27 -15.89 21.61
C ASN A 235 1.99 -14.73 20.65
N LEU A 236 2.92 -13.77 20.58
CA LEU A 236 2.83 -12.68 19.60
C LEU A 236 2.96 -13.22 18.18
N MET A 237 3.89 -14.14 17.91
CA MET A 237 4.03 -14.76 16.59
C MET A 237 2.75 -15.45 16.11
N GLU A 238 2.10 -16.25 16.97
CA GLU A 238 0.86 -16.94 16.60
C GLU A 238 -0.29 -15.95 16.26
N ILE A 239 -0.38 -14.84 17.00
CA ILE A 239 -1.38 -13.79 16.72
C ILE A 239 -1.05 -13.07 15.42
N LEU A 240 0.22 -12.85 15.13
CA LEU A 240 0.65 -12.20 13.89
C LEU A 240 0.39 -13.06 12.67
N ASP A 241 0.58 -14.37 12.76
CA ASP A 241 0.22 -15.29 11.68
C ASP A 241 -1.29 -15.24 11.38
N LYS A 242 -2.13 -15.16 12.42
CA LYS A 242 -3.58 -14.94 12.27
C LYS A 242 -3.92 -13.56 11.70
N LEU A 243 -3.15 -12.53 12.03
CA LEU A 243 -3.36 -11.21 11.44
C LEU A 243 -2.90 -11.16 9.98
N ARG A 244 -1.86 -11.91 9.62
CA ARG A 244 -1.32 -11.97 8.25
C ARG A 244 -2.38 -12.40 7.24
N THR A 245 -3.25 -13.36 7.59
CA THR A 245 -4.34 -13.81 6.68
C THR A 245 -5.33 -12.70 6.34
N ARG A 246 -5.39 -11.62 7.11
CA ARG A 246 -6.24 -10.45 6.79
C ARG A 246 -5.62 -9.54 5.73
N LEU A 247 -4.32 -9.70 5.43
CA LEU A 247 -3.66 -8.98 4.33
C LEU A 247 -4.02 -9.56 2.96
N ASP A 248 -4.71 -10.71 2.91
CA ASP A 248 -5.29 -11.25 1.67
C ASP A 248 -6.46 -10.39 1.17
N ASP A 249 -7.06 -9.57 2.04
CA ASP A 249 -8.10 -8.62 1.69
C ASP A 249 -7.50 -7.37 1.00
N PRO A 250 -7.82 -7.09 -0.29
CA PRO A 250 -7.35 -5.91 -0.99
C PRO A 250 -7.73 -4.59 -0.31
N ALA A 251 -8.80 -4.57 0.50
CA ALA A 251 -9.20 -3.39 1.25
C ALA A 251 -8.23 -3.06 2.39
N VAL A 252 -7.48 -4.05 2.89
CA VAL A 252 -6.49 -3.92 3.97
C VAL A 252 -5.07 -3.82 3.42
N LEU A 253 -4.77 -4.52 2.32
CA LEU A 253 -3.43 -4.57 1.74
C LEU A 253 -2.99 -3.21 1.17
N SER A 254 -1.96 -2.64 1.77
CA SER A 254 -1.41 -1.35 1.37
C SER A 254 0.04 -1.23 1.83
N VAL A 255 0.78 -0.26 1.26
CA VAL A 255 2.17 0.03 1.68
C VAL A 255 2.24 0.29 3.18
N ASP A 256 1.34 1.09 3.74
CA ASP A 256 1.33 1.42 5.16
C ASP A 256 1.04 0.20 6.06
N THR A 257 0.09 -0.67 5.66
CA THR A 257 -0.22 -1.87 6.44
C THR A 257 0.92 -2.88 6.39
N VAL A 258 1.55 -3.10 5.23
CA VAL A 258 2.73 -3.97 5.09
C VAL A 258 3.92 -3.41 5.88
N LEU A 259 4.21 -2.10 5.75
CA LEU A 259 5.30 -1.46 6.47
C LEU A 259 5.13 -1.55 7.97
N LYS A 260 3.91 -1.26 8.46
CA LYS A 260 3.60 -1.36 9.88
C LYS A 260 3.58 -2.81 10.33
N PHE A 261 3.24 -3.78 9.48
CA PHE A 261 3.28 -5.19 9.84
C PHE A 261 4.71 -5.71 10.03
N TYR A 262 5.73 -5.10 9.39
CA TYR A 262 7.12 -5.43 9.66
C TYR A 262 7.46 -5.22 11.14
N LEU A 263 7.95 -6.28 11.75
CA LEU A 263 8.30 -6.32 13.15
C LEU A 263 9.80 -6.51 13.25
N ARG A 264 10.54 -5.41 13.09
CA ARG A 264 11.99 -5.39 13.38
C ARG A 264 12.27 -5.85 14.81
N ASP A 265 11.37 -5.52 15.73
CA ASP A 265 11.52 -5.81 17.16
C ASP A 265 11.45 -7.31 17.50
N ILE A 266 10.79 -8.12 16.66
CA ILE A 266 10.67 -9.58 16.86
C ILE A 266 11.79 -10.33 16.10
N GLN A 267 12.52 -9.65 15.22
CA GLN A 267 13.60 -10.23 14.40
C GLN A 267 13.18 -11.48 13.59
N ASN A 268 11.89 -11.67 13.30
CA ASN A 268 11.43 -12.77 12.45
C ASN A 268 11.60 -12.41 10.97
N TYR A 269 12.87 -12.40 10.52
CA TYR A 269 13.23 -12.01 9.16
C TYR A 269 12.66 -12.95 8.10
N ASP A 270 12.44 -14.23 8.43
CA ASP A 270 11.84 -15.19 7.51
C ASP A 270 10.39 -14.82 7.16
N ALA A 271 9.58 -14.51 8.17
CA ALA A 271 8.21 -14.03 7.96
C ALA A 271 8.17 -12.70 7.18
N MET A 272 9.14 -11.80 7.42
CA MET A 272 9.25 -10.55 6.68
C MET A 272 9.55 -10.78 5.19
N VAL A 273 10.49 -11.69 4.88
CA VAL A 273 10.84 -12.04 3.50
C VAL A 273 9.67 -12.72 2.80
N SER A 274 9.08 -13.73 3.43
CA SER A 274 7.94 -14.47 2.88
C SER A 274 6.74 -13.55 2.62
N LEU A 275 6.44 -12.60 3.51
CA LEU A 275 5.33 -11.65 3.30
C LEU A 275 5.52 -10.83 2.01
N VAL A 276 6.73 -10.34 1.74
CA VAL A 276 6.98 -9.52 0.55
C VAL A 276 6.92 -10.36 -0.72
N GLU A 277 7.44 -11.58 -0.66
CA GLU A 277 7.40 -12.52 -1.79
C GLU A 277 5.96 -12.90 -2.13
N ASP A 278 5.12 -13.18 -1.12
CA ASP A 278 3.69 -13.43 -1.31
C ASP A 278 2.99 -12.21 -1.92
N VAL A 279 3.22 -11.01 -1.36
CA VAL A 279 2.62 -9.76 -1.90
C VAL A 279 3.08 -9.49 -3.34
N ALA A 280 4.33 -9.79 -3.67
CA ALA A 280 4.86 -9.64 -5.03
C ALA A 280 4.31 -10.68 -6.01
N SER A 281 3.84 -11.83 -5.53
CA SER A 281 3.19 -12.85 -6.36
C SER A 281 1.76 -12.48 -6.76
N LEU A 282 1.14 -11.51 -6.08
CA LEU A 282 -0.23 -11.09 -6.35
C LEU A 282 -0.33 -10.32 -7.68
N PRO A 283 -1.27 -10.69 -8.57
CA PRO A 283 -1.45 -9.99 -9.83
C PRO A 283 -1.94 -8.55 -9.59
N ASN A 284 -1.42 -7.60 -10.36
CA ASN A 284 -1.79 -6.18 -10.29
C ASN A 284 -1.53 -5.49 -8.93
N CYS A 285 -0.78 -6.11 -8.01
CA CYS A 285 -0.40 -5.51 -6.74
C CYS A 285 0.98 -4.85 -6.86
N ARG A 286 1.05 -3.53 -6.62
CA ARG A 286 2.31 -2.77 -6.65
C ARG A 286 2.86 -2.40 -5.27
N VAL A 287 2.33 -3.02 -4.21
CA VAL A 287 2.76 -2.71 -2.84
C VAL A 287 4.22 -3.11 -2.60
N SER A 288 4.66 -4.23 -3.16
CA SER A 288 6.05 -4.71 -3.10
C SER A 288 7.04 -3.81 -3.86
N GLU A 289 6.56 -3.04 -4.84
CA GLU A 289 7.40 -2.15 -5.65
C GLU A 289 7.79 -0.86 -4.91
N ALA A 290 7.06 -0.50 -3.85
CA ALA A 290 7.33 0.71 -3.09
C ALA A 290 8.73 0.69 -2.47
N ALA A 291 9.49 1.78 -2.62
CA ALA A 291 10.88 1.86 -2.17
C ALA A 291 11.04 1.48 -0.67
N ALA A 292 10.16 1.99 0.20
CA ALA A 292 10.19 1.66 1.63
C ALA A 292 9.97 0.15 1.92
N VAL A 293 9.19 -0.53 1.08
CA VAL A 293 8.97 -1.99 1.18
C VAL A 293 10.21 -2.72 0.70
N LYS A 294 10.77 -2.33 -0.46
CA LYS A 294 12.06 -2.85 -0.97
C LYS A 294 13.21 -2.69 0.04
N PHE A 295 13.27 -1.57 0.76
CA PHE A 295 14.25 -1.33 1.83
C PHE A 295 14.13 -2.35 2.96
N ASN A 296 12.92 -2.54 3.50
CA ASN A 296 12.70 -3.50 4.59
C ASN A 296 12.89 -4.94 4.13
N TYR A 297 12.57 -5.24 2.87
CA TYR A 297 12.81 -6.53 2.26
C TYR A 297 14.30 -6.84 2.13
N ALA A 298 15.09 -5.94 1.54
CA ALA A 298 16.54 -6.09 1.43
C ALA A 298 17.22 -6.16 2.81
N PHE A 299 16.74 -5.37 3.77
CA PHE A 299 17.19 -5.46 5.16
C PHE A 299 16.92 -6.86 5.75
N ALA A 300 15.70 -7.39 5.60
CA ALA A 300 15.34 -8.71 6.12
C ALA A 300 16.15 -9.83 5.46
N LEU A 301 16.31 -9.80 4.13
CA LEU A 301 17.16 -10.73 3.40
C LEU A 301 18.60 -10.73 3.94
N ASN A 302 19.21 -9.55 4.10
CA ASN A 302 20.57 -9.44 4.61
C ASN A 302 20.72 -9.99 6.05
N ARG A 303 19.70 -9.80 6.89
CA ARG A 303 19.70 -10.31 8.27
C ARG A 303 19.41 -11.81 8.35
N ARG A 304 18.54 -12.35 7.48
CA ARG A 304 18.23 -13.78 7.40
C ARG A 304 19.43 -14.58 6.87
N ASN A 305 20.12 -14.04 5.87
CA ASN A 305 21.35 -14.58 5.29
C ASN A 305 21.30 -16.08 4.97
N GLN A 306 20.24 -16.54 4.31
CA GLN A 306 20.11 -17.92 3.86
C GLN A 306 20.38 -18.02 2.36
N GLY A 307 21.25 -18.96 1.94
CA GLY A 307 21.54 -19.20 0.53
C GLY A 307 22.02 -17.94 -0.20
N ASN A 308 21.23 -17.46 -1.16
CA ASN A 308 21.55 -16.32 -2.02
C ASN A 308 20.95 -14.98 -1.52
N ASP A 309 20.48 -14.92 -0.28
CA ASP A 309 19.73 -13.77 0.25
C ASP A 309 20.48 -12.45 0.11
N ARG A 310 21.79 -12.41 0.34
CA ARG A 310 22.56 -11.17 0.25
C ARG A 310 22.74 -10.65 -1.16
N ASP A 311 22.95 -11.54 -2.11
CA ASP A 311 23.04 -11.15 -3.51
C ASP A 311 21.69 -10.66 -4.02
N LYS A 312 20.60 -11.30 -3.58
CA LYS A 312 19.24 -10.82 -3.81
C LYS A 312 19.00 -9.44 -3.16
N ALA A 313 19.45 -9.23 -1.93
CA ALA A 313 19.33 -7.95 -1.23
C ALA A 313 20.09 -6.84 -1.97
N LEU A 314 21.30 -7.10 -2.45
CA LEU A 314 22.08 -6.17 -3.26
C LEU A 314 21.36 -5.83 -4.57
N SER A 315 20.89 -6.85 -5.30
CA SER A 315 20.15 -6.63 -6.55
C SER A 315 18.93 -5.72 -6.34
N VAL A 316 18.15 -5.95 -5.27
CA VAL A 316 16.98 -5.11 -4.93
C VAL A 316 17.41 -3.67 -4.61
N MET A 317 18.50 -3.49 -3.85
CA MET A 317 19.00 -2.16 -3.49
C MET A 317 19.56 -1.41 -4.70
N GLU A 318 20.33 -2.08 -5.57
CA GLU A 318 20.91 -1.48 -6.78
C GLU A 318 19.82 -1.07 -7.77
N GLU A 319 18.80 -1.92 -7.98
CA GLU A 319 17.62 -1.57 -8.77
C GLU A 319 16.90 -0.34 -8.17
N THR A 320 16.69 -0.33 -6.86
CA THR A 320 15.98 0.77 -6.17
C THR A 320 16.77 2.08 -6.26
N LEU A 321 18.09 2.04 -6.09
CA LEU A 321 19.00 3.20 -6.10
C LEU A 321 19.30 3.73 -7.51
N SER A 322 18.87 3.03 -8.57
CA SER A 322 18.95 3.53 -9.94
C SER A 322 18.14 4.81 -10.15
N SER A 323 17.06 5.00 -9.38
CA SER A 323 16.32 6.26 -9.33
C SER A 323 16.99 7.24 -8.36
N GLN A 324 17.27 8.46 -8.82
CA GLN A 324 17.88 9.50 -7.99
C GLN A 324 17.02 9.88 -6.77
N GLU A 325 15.69 9.79 -6.89
CA GLU A 325 14.77 10.11 -5.79
C GLU A 325 14.91 9.15 -4.60
N ASN A 326 15.43 7.94 -4.84
CA ASN A 326 15.65 6.93 -3.82
C ASN A 326 17.05 7.01 -3.19
N GLN A 327 17.94 7.89 -3.67
CA GLN A 327 19.31 8.05 -3.15
C GLN A 327 19.34 8.87 -1.84
N VAL A 328 18.53 8.43 -0.88
CA VAL A 328 18.49 8.97 0.48
C VAL A 328 19.50 8.25 1.38
N PRO A 329 19.99 8.89 2.46
CA PRO A 329 21.05 8.34 3.30
C PRO A 329 20.80 6.91 3.79
N ASP A 330 19.58 6.61 4.24
CA ASP A 330 19.23 5.29 4.78
C ASP A 330 19.37 4.18 3.72
N MET A 331 18.88 4.42 2.50
CA MET A 331 18.97 3.47 1.39
C MET A 331 20.43 3.21 0.99
N LEU A 332 21.22 4.28 0.87
CA LEU A 332 22.64 4.21 0.54
C LEU A 332 23.41 3.45 1.63
N CYS A 333 23.15 3.75 2.89
CA CYS A 333 23.83 3.09 3.99
C CYS A 333 23.38 1.62 4.17
N LEU A 334 22.18 1.25 3.76
CA LEU A 334 21.77 -0.16 3.72
C LEU A 334 22.57 -0.93 2.67
N ALA A 335 22.77 -0.39 1.47
CA ALA A 335 23.66 -1.00 0.48
C ALA A 335 25.08 -1.15 1.05
N GLY A 336 25.61 -0.10 1.68
CA GLY A 336 26.89 -0.16 2.38
C GLY A 336 26.95 -1.24 3.47
N ARG A 337 25.87 -1.40 4.24
CA ARG A 337 25.76 -2.44 5.28
C ARG A 337 25.81 -3.85 4.70
N ILE A 338 25.09 -4.10 3.60
CA ILE A 338 25.07 -5.43 2.98
C ILE A 338 26.48 -5.81 2.46
N TYR A 339 27.15 -4.88 1.80
CA TYR A 339 28.55 -5.07 1.37
C TYR A 339 29.50 -5.26 2.56
N LYS A 340 29.33 -4.49 3.64
CA LYS A 340 30.10 -4.65 4.88
C LYS A 340 29.90 -6.05 5.48
N ASP A 341 28.67 -6.53 5.54
CA ASP A 341 28.36 -7.85 6.08
C ASP A 341 28.98 -8.97 5.22
N LYS A 342 28.99 -8.84 3.87
CA LYS A 342 29.75 -9.75 2.98
C LYS A 342 31.26 -9.72 3.24
N PHE A 343 31.83 -8.55 3.50
CA PHE A 343 33.23 -8.41 3.86
C PHE A 343 33.55 -9.10 5.19
N VAL A 344 32.73 -8.88 6.23
CA VAL A 344 32.89 -9.52 7.54
C VAL A 344 32.80 -11.05 7.42
N GLU A 345 31.83 -11.58 6.68
CA GLU A 345 31.67 -13.04 6.53
C GLU A 345 32.75 -13.71 5.69
N SER A 346 33.42 -12.95 4.81
CA SER A 346 34.62 -13.44 4.13
C SER A 346 35.83 -13.56 5.07
N ASN A 347 35.65 -13.43 6.39
CA ASN A 347 36.72 -13.26 7.37
C ASN A 347 37.68 -12.12 6.96
N TYR A 348 37.12 -11.00 6.52
CA TYR A 348 37.86 -9.80 6.13
C TYR A 348 38.79 -9.97 4.92
N THR A 349 38.51 -10.90 4.00
CA THR A 349 39.34 -11.16 2.81
C THR A 349 38.80 -10.56 1.52
N ASN A 350 37.49 -10.30 1.43
CA ASN A 350 36.85 -9.74 0.24
C ASN A 350 37.00 -8.21 0.17
N ASN A 351 38.14 -7.76 -0.37
CA ASN A 351 38.42 -6.33 -0.52
C ASN A 351 37.45 -5.60 -1.46
N ASP A 352 36.92 -6.28 -2.48
CA ASP A 352 35.94 -5.67 -3.39
C ASP A 352 34.64 -5.30 -2.65
N ALA A 353 34.20 -6.18 -1.74
CA ALA A 353 33.04 -5.90 -0.88
C ALA A 353 33.33 -4.77 0.12
N ARG A 354 34.55 -4.73 0.69
CA ARG A 354 34.98 -3.61 1.54
C ARG A 354 34.93 -2.28 0.77
N ASP A 355 35.51 -2.24 -0.42
CA ASP A 355 35.62 -1.02 -1.22
C ASP A 355 34.24 -0.56 -1.72
N SER A 356 33.36 -1.50 -2.04
CA SER A 356 31.95 -1.23 -2.33
C SER A 356 31.21 -0.68 -1.10
N ALA A 357 31.44 -1.22 0.09
CA ALA A 357 30.88 -0.68 1.33
C ALA A 357 31.35 0.76 1.58
N ILE A 358 32.64 1.03 1.41
CA ILE A 358 33.22 2.39 1.49
C ILE A 358 32.52 3.32 0.49
N HIS A 359 32.36 2.90 -0.76
CA HIS A 359 31.67 3.69 -1.78
C HIS A 359 30.27 4.12 -1.35
N TRP A 360 29.46 3.18 -0.86
CA TRP A 360 28.07 3.44 -0.48
C TRP A 360 27.96 4.27 0.80
N TYR A 361 28.77 3.98 1.82
CA TYR A 361 28.79 4.80 3.04
C TYR A 361 29.30 6.22 2.77
N ARG A 362 30.28 6.38 1.88
CA ARG A 362 30.75 7.71 1.41
C ARG A 362 29.61 8.49 0.76
N LYS A 363 28.91 7.89 -0.20
CA LYS A 363 27.73 8.52 -0.81
C LYS A 363 26.67 8.89 0.23
N GLY A 364 26.35 8.00 1.16
CA GLY A 364 25.39 8.28 2.23
C GLY A 364 25.81 9.47 3.09
N PHE A 365 27.10 9.56 3.42
CA PHE A 365 27.68 10.66 4.20
C PHE A 365 27.72 11.99 3.44
N GLU A 366 28.01 11.96 2.13
CA GLU A 366 27.99 13.13 1.25
C GLU A 366 26.58 13.72 1.11
N VAL A 367 25.55 12.87 0.99
CA VAL A 367 24.14 13.32 0.94
C VAL A 367 23.71 13.95 2.25
N GLN A 368 23.99 13.29 3.38
CA GLN A 368 23.69 13.83 4.70
C GLN A 368 24.68 13.30 5.74
N PRO A 369 25.60 14.15 6.23
CA PRO A 369 26.51 13.77 7.30
C PRO A 369 25.74 13.38 8.57
N ASN A 370 25.91 12.13 8.99
CA ASN A 370 25.31 11.59 10.19
C ASN A 370 26.26 10.56 10.83
N GLU A 371 25.98 10.24 12.09
CA GLU A 371 26.83 9.35 12.91
C GLU A 371 26.94 7.96 12.31
N TYR A 372 25.81 7.38 11.87
CA TYR A 372 25.75 6.03 11.31
C TYR A 372 26.59 5.88 10.05
N ALA A 373 26.42 6.78 9.07
CA ALA A 373 27.21 6.75 7.84
C ALA A 373 28.69 7.04 8.12
N GLY A 374 28.97 8.07 8.93
CA GLY A 374 30.33 8.53 9.21
C GLY A 374 31.16 7.48 9.95
N ILE A 375 30.60 6.81 10.96
CA ILE A 375 31.36 5.85 11.76
C ILE A 375 31.69 4.58 10.98
N ASN A 376 30.75 4.09 10.17
CA ASN A 376 30.98 2.94 9.30
C ASN A 376 32.00 3.27 8.20
N LEU A 377 31.91 4.45 7.60
CA LEU A 377 32.88 4.92 6.62
C LEU A 377 34.28 5.04 7.22
N ALA A 378 34.43 5.71 8.36
CA ALA A 378 35.70 5.87 9.05
C ALA A 378 36.34 4.53 9.40
N THR A 379 35.55 3.61 9.95
CA THR A 379 36.01 2.25 10.30
C THR A 379 36.52 1.50 9.08
N LEU A 380 35.77 1.50 7.98
CA LEU A 380 36.18 0.80 6.76
C LEU A 380 37.40 1.44 6.09
N LEU A 381 37.54 2.76 6.15
CA LEU A 381 38.74 3.47 5.68
C LEU A 381 39.99 3.06 6.46
N VAL A 382 39.89 2.95 7.79
CA VAL A 382 40.99 2.46 8.64
C VAL A 382 41.34 1.02 8.29
N ILE A 383 40.33 0.15 8.12
CA ILE A 383 40.53 -1.24 7.67
C ILE A 383 41.19 -1.30 6.28
N ALA A 384 40.91 -0.34 5.40
CA ALA A 384 41.57 -0.20 4.10
C ALA A 384 43.01 0.34 4.18
N GLY A 385 43.53 0.59 5.38
CA GLY A 385 44.90 1.04 5.62
C GLY A 385 45.08 2.56 5.71
N ASN A 386 43.98 3.33 5.75
CA ASN A 386 44.07 4.77 6.00
C ASN A 386 44.39 5.05 7.47
N SER A 387 45.06 6.16 7.76
CA SER A 387 45.27 6.64 9.13
C SER A 387 44.85 8.09 9.28
N PHE A 388 44.54 8.51 10.51
CA PHE A 388 44.16 9.90 10.81
C PHE A 388 45.27 10.90 10.48
N GLN A 389 46.52 10.47 10.40
CA GLN A 389 47.66 11.32 10.05
C GLN A 389 47.78 11.53 8.54
N THR A 390 47.32 10.58 7.72
CA THR A 390 47.56 10.56 6.27
C THR A 390 46.30 10.81 5.43
N SER A 391 45.10 10.57 5.97
CA SER A 391 43.84 10.69 5.25
C SER A 391 43.06 11.94 5.65
N ALA A 392 43.00 12.93 4.74
CA ALA A 392 42.19 14.14 4.91
C ALA A 392 40.69 13.83 5.01
N GLU A 393 40.21 12.82 4.27
CA GLU A 393 38.83 12.35 4.37
C GLU A 393 38.52 11.86 5.79
N LEU A 394 39.39 11.02 6.35
CA LEU A 394 39.21 10.46 7.69
C LEU A 394 39.25 11.56 8.77
N GLN A 395 40.12 12.55 8.64
CA GLN A 395 40.16 13.72 9.52
C GLN A 395 38.85 14.53 9.46
N GLN A 396 38.31 14.77 8.26
CA GLN A 396 37.04 15.48 8.09
C GLN A 396 35.87 14.71 8.72
N ILE A 397 35.81 13.40 8.51
CA ILE A 397 34.77 12.55 9.12
C ILE A 397 34.86 12.63 10.65
N ALA A 398 36.05 12.51 11.23
CA ALA A 398 36.21 12.61 12.69
C ALA A 398 35.82 13.99 13.24
N LEU A 399 36.15 15.09 12.56
CA LEU A 399 35.71 16.42 12.96
C LEU A 399 34.18 16.53 12.98
N MET A 400 33.51 16.02 11.93
CA MET A 400 32.06 16.00 11.84
C MET A 400 31.41 15.14 12.93
N LEU A 401 31.94 13.93 13.16
CA LEU A 401 31.45 13.02 14.20
C LEU A 401 31.61 13.61 15.61
N ASN A 402 32.77 14.22 15.91
CA ASN A 402 32.99 14.91 17.18
C ASN A 402 32.04 16.11 17.37
N SER A 403 31.74 16.84 16.30
CA SER A 403 30.75 17.94 16.33
C SER A 403 29.32 17.45 16.56
N LEU A 404 28.94 16.31 15.95
CA LEU A 404 27.63 15.67 16.14
C LEU A 404 27.45 15.20 17.58
N LEU A 405 28.41 14.44 18.12
CA LEU A 405 28.37 13.97 19.51
C LEU A 405 28.52 15.10 20.52
N GLY A 406 29.35 16.10 20.25
CA GLY A 406 29.56 17.25 21.14
C GLY A 406 28.26 18.02 21.42
N ARG A 407 27.32 18.04 20.46
CA ARG A 407 25.98 18.62 20.63
C ARG A 407 25.07 17.80 21.57
N LYS A 408 25.35 16.51 21.73
CA LYS A 408 24.59 15.60 22.60
C LYS A 408 25.08 15.61 24.05
N GLY A 409 26.24 16.21 24.29
CA GLY A 409 26.80 16.42 25.62
C GLY A 409 27.79 15.34 26.05
N SER A 410 28.07 15.27 27.35
CA SER A 410 29.03 14.32 27.90
C SER A 410 28.46 12.90 27.95
N LEU A 411 29.34 11.89 27.86
CA LEU A 411 29.00 10.47 27.93
C LEU A 411 28.06 10.12 29.09
N ALA A 412 28.29 10.71 30.27
CA ALA A 412 27.49 10.46 31.47
C ALA A 412 26.00 10.87 31.32
N ASN A 413 25.70 11.79 30.41
CA ASN A 413 24.35 12.32 30.18
C ASN A 413 23.64 11.66 29.00
N LEU A 414 24.35 10.86 28.19
CA LEU A 414 23.76 10.15 27.06
C LEU A 414 22.82 9.05 27.56
N LYS A 415 21.59 9.04 27.07
CA LYS A 415 20.55 8.05 27.43
C LYS A 415 20.20 7.12 26.28
N ASP A 416 20.48 7.53 25.06
CA ASP A 416 20.26 6.73 23.88
C ASP A 416 21.45 5.78 23.65
N TYR A 417 21.16 4.52 23.35
CA TYR A 417 22.19 3.51 23.14
C TYR A 417 23.07 3.81 21.92
N TRP A 418 22.49 4.29 20.82
CA TRP A 418 23.21 4.53 19.57
C TRP A 418 24.19 5.70 19.69
N ASP A 419 23.84 6.72 20.49
CA ASP A 419 24.74 7.82 20.83
C ASP A 419 26.00 7.29 21.54
N VAL A 420 25.80 6.38 22.50
CA VAL A 420 26.87 5.80 23.32
C VAL A 420 27.70 4.82 22.50
N ALA A 421 27.07 4.03 21.63
CA ALA A 421 27.76 3.13 20.70
C ALA A 421 28.64 3.91 19.72
N THR A 422 28.15 5.03 19.19
CA THR A 422 28.94 5.91 18.32
C THR A 422 30.13 6.50 19.10
N PHE A 423 29.93 6.94 20.34
CA PHE A 423 31.01 7.42 21.20
C PHE A 423 32.07 6.33 21.45
N PHE A 424 31.64 5.09 21.68
CA PHE A 424 32.52 3.94 21.82
C PHE A 424 33.36 3.72 20.57
N GLU A 425 32.73 3.64 19.38
CA GLU A 425 33.43 3.38 18.12
C GLU A 425 34.44 4.49 17.78
N ILE A 426 34.09 5.77 18.00
CA ILE A 426 35.04 6.88 17.80
C ILE A 426 36.21 6.78 18.76
N SER A 427 35.96 6.43 20.02
CA SER A 427 37.03 6.27 21.02
C SER A 427 37.98 5.13 20.63
N VAL A 428 37.46 4.04 20.07
CA VAL A 428 38.27 2.93 19.52
C VAL A 428 39.09 3.39 18.31
N LEU A 429 38.49 4.11 17.37
CA LEU A 429 39.19 4.65 16.21
C LEU A 429 40.30 5.64 16.59
N ALA A 430 40.09 6.42 17.65
CA ALA A 430 41.06 7.34 18.21
C ALA A 430 42.09 6.68 19.15
N GLU A 431 42.03 5.35 19.33
CA GLU A 431 42.87 4.58 20.25
C GLU A 431 42.79 5.03 21.73
N ASP A 432 41.73 5.73 22.12
CA ASP A 432 41.43 6.12 23.51
C ASP A 432 40.66 5.00 24.22
N TYR A 433 41.36 3.91 24.52
CA TYR A 433 40.75 2.71 25.13
C TYR A 433 40.17 2.98 26.52
N ASN A 434 40.64 4.01 27.23
CA ASN A 434 40.05 4.41 28.51
C ASN A 434 38.63 4.94 28.34
N LYS A 435 38.40 5.82 27.36
CA LYS A 435 37.06 6.31 27.01
C LYS A 435 36.20 5.20 26.40
N ALA A 436 36.77 4.34 25.56
CA ALA A 436 36.05 3.19 25.00
C ALA A 436 35.52 2.26 26.12
N CYS A 437 36.34 1.93 27.12
CA CYS A 437 35.92 1.12 28.26
C CYS A 437 34.77 1.77 29.07
N GLN A 438 34.80 3.10 29.24
CA GLN A 438 33.71 3.83 29.91
C GLN A 438 32.41 3.77 29.11
N ALA A 439 32.49 3.96 27.78
CA ALA A 439 31.34 3.89 26.90
C ALA A 439 30.75 2.47 26.84
N ALA A 440 31.59 1.43 26.75
CA ALA A 440 31.17 0.04 26.79
C ALA A 440 30.42 -0.30 28.09
N ARG A 441 30.91 0.19 29.25
CA ARG A 441 30.21 0.05 30.53
C ARG A 441 28.84 0.73 30.49
N HIS A 442 28.75 1.92 29.90
CA HIS A 442 27.50 2.67 29.82
C HIS A 442 26.49 1.99 28.89
N MET A 443 26.94 1.47 27.74
CA MET A 443 26.12 0.63 26.83
C MET A 443 25.51 -0.56 27.57
N PHE A 444 26.31 -1.27 28.38
CA PHE A 444 25.83 -2.39 29.18
C PHE A 444 24.71 -1.98 30.17
N LEU A 445 24.85 -0.80 30.80
CA LEU A 445 23.85 -0.30 31.74
C LEU A 445 22.54 0.12 31.07
N LEU A 446 22.57 0.50 29.80
CA LEU A 446 21.37 0.89 29.02
C LEU A 446 20.50 -0.30 28.63
N LYS A 447 20.99 -1.54 28.73
CA LYS A 447 20.24 -2.77 28.38
C LYS A 447 19.55 -2.67 27.01
N PRO A 448 20.32 -2.44 25.93
CA PRO A 448 19.76 -2.28 24.60
C PRO A 448 19.07 -3.56 24.09
N PRO A 449 18.16 -3.44 23.11
CA PRO A 449 17.67 -4.61 22.39
C PRO A 449 18.82 -5.31 21.65
N SER A 450 18.64 -6.60 21.34
CA SER A 450 19.71 -7.41 20.73
C SER A 450 20.02 -7.10 19.26
N TRP A 451 19.20 -6.31 18.54
CA TRP A 451 19.33 -6.08 17.09
C TRP A 451 20.18 -4.85 16.72
#